data_AF-A0A5E4RH79-F1
#
_entry.id   AF-A0A5E4RH79-F1
#
_cell.length_a   1.000
_cell.length_b   1.000
_cell.length_c   1.000
_cell.angle_alpha   90.00
_cell.angle_beta   90.00
_cell.angle_gamma   90.00
#
_symmetry.space_group_name_H-M   'P 1'
#
loop_
_entity.id
_entity.type
_entity.pdbx_description
1 polymer ?
#
loop_
_entity_poly.entity_id
_entity_poly.type
_entity_poly.pdbx_seq_one_letter_code
_entity_poly.pdbx_strand_id
1 'polypeptide(L)'
;MARQLPPLHALRVFETAARAESLSAAAQELSITHGAVSRQIALLEDWLGQTLFVRQGQRNVATDHARAFAAEISAAFDLIGDAALRFGKAPQTRVVRVNAQTTLAMHWLIARLPEFHAAHPDVQVVVTTSSSGDTAFRAGFDVAIRRDPASRPEWQAYEKTVLFTERATVVAAPPLLEALPVRRLKDLAKHTFVATQTRVGAWEDWLSAAGVPALRPVRFHRFDHYHVSLQAVVDGLGLGIGSMPTLNRELAAGRLTLPFPEIQVDGATYVTLVPRDADKSKPLRDFLAWLHAAASADLAANVEAKVETKVEEKVEEKVEEKGKAPANVDVRHPARRATSPATRRTRAGSAE
;
A
#
# COMPACT_ATOMS: atom_id res chain seq x y z
N MET A 1 -32.60 15.01 -20.41
CA MET A 1 -33.33 13.78 -20.81
C MET A 1 -33.89 13.14 -19.55
N ALA A 2 -35.18 12.77 -19.54
CA ALA A 2 -35.77 12.06 -18.41
C ALA A 2 -35.05 10.71 -18.23
N ARG A 3 -34.66 10.38 -17.00
CA ARG A 3 -34.01 9.12 -16.68
C ARG A 3 -35.03 8.00 -16.90
N GLN A 4 -34.83 7.14 -17.89
CA GLN A 4 -35.64 5.92 -18.04
C GLN A 4 -35.16 4.92 -16.99
N LEU A 5 -35.87 4.85 -15.88
CA LEU A 5 -35.64 3.87 -14.84
C LEU A 5 -36.72 2.78 -14.92
N PRO A 6 -36.37 1.51 -14.65
CA PRO A 6 -37.36 0.46 -14.46
C PRO A 6 -38.27 0.79 -13.27
N PRO A 7 -39.47 0.18 -13.19
CA PRO A 7 -40.37 0.39 -12.07
C PRO A 7 -39.68 -0.03 -10.75
N LEU A 8 -39.33 0.95 -9.91
CA LEU A 8 -38.48 0.72 -8.72
C LEU A 8 -39.06 -0.29 -7.74
N HIS A 9 -40.39 -0.31 -7.59
CA HIS A 9 -41.05 -1.30 -6.74
C HIS A 9 -40.92 -2.72 -7.31
N ALA A 10 -41.07 -2.89 -8.62
CA ALA A 10 -40.90 -4.17 -9.28
C ALA A 10 -39.44 -4.65 -9.21
N LEU A 11 -38.49 -3.72 -9.34
CA LEU A 11 -37.06 -3.96 -9.16
C LEU A 11 -36.73 -4.47 -7.75
N ARG A 12 -37.33 -3.86 -6.70
CA ARG A 12 -37.17 -4.32 -5.31
C ARG A 12 -37.73 -5.72 -5.11
N VAL A 13 -38.92 -5.98 -5.62
CA VAL A 13 -39.58 -7.30 -5.51
C VAL A 13 -38.78 -8.38 -6.22
N PHE A 14 -38.26 -8.07 -7.41
CA PHE A 14 -37.40 -8.95 -8.18
C PHE A 14 -36.11 -9.29 -7.43
N GLU A 15 -35.39 -8.29 -6.91
CA GLU A 15 -34.13 -8.49 -6.17
C GLU A 15 -34.34 -9.42 -4.97
N THR A 16 -35.40 -9.19 -4.19
CA THR A 16 -35.70 -10.03 -3.02
C THR A 16 -36.04 -11.46 -3.44
N ALA A 17 -36.79 -11.64 -4.53
CA ALA A 17 -37.14 -12.95 -5.08
C ALA A 17 -35.92 -13.71 -5.62
N ALA A 18 -35.00 -13.00 -6.29
CA ALA A 18 -33.77 -13.59 -6.81
C ALA A 18 -32.82 -14.00 -5.68
N ARG A 19 -32.64 -13.14 -4.67
CA ARG A 19 -31.80 -13.43 -3.49
C ARG A 19 -32.34 -14.58 -2.65
N ALA A 20 -33.66 -14.68 -2.48
CA ALA A 20 -34.28 -15.76 -1.72
C ALA A 20 -34.45 -17.06 -2.53
N GLU A 21 -34.14 -17.04 -3.84
CA GLU A 21 -34.41 -18.11 -4.81
C GLU A 21 -35.85 -18.66 -4.73
N SER A 22 -36.79 -17.84 -4.27
CA SER A 22 -38.16 -18.27 -3.95
C SER A 22 -39.12 -17.10 -3.94
N LEU A 23 -40.12 -17.16 -4.81
CA LEU A 23 -41.20 -16.16 -4.85
C LEU A 23 -42.04 -16.17 -3.56
N SER A 24 -42.18 -17.34 -2.92
CA SER A 24 -42.93 -17.46 -1.66
C SER A 24 -42.16 -16.85 -0.49
N ALA A 25 -40.84 -17.04 -0.44
CA ALA A 25 -40.01 -16.43 0.59
C ALA A 25 -39.96 -14.90 0.44
N ALA A 26 -39.84 -14.41 -0.80
CA ALA A 26 -39.90 -12.96 -1.07
C ALA A 26 -41.27 -12.34 -0.74
N ALA A 27 -42.36 -13.07 -0.99
CA ALA A 27 -43.70 -12.63 -0.59
C ALA A 27 -43.80 -12.45 0.94
N GLN A 28 -43.26 -13.40 1.70
CA GLN A 28 -43.20 -13.32 3.17
C GLN A 28 -42.33 -12.16 3.64
N GLU A 29 -41.13 -12.02 3.08
CA GLU A 29 -40.18 -10.96 3.45
C GLU A 29 -40.75 -9.56 3.20
N LEU A 30 -41.40 -9.36 2.04
CA LEU A 30 -41.97 -8.08 1.65
C LEU A 30 -43.39 -7.86 2.20
N SER A 31 -43.94 -8.81 2.94
CA SER A 31 -45.31 -8.78 3.47
C SER A 31 -46.37 -8.52 2.38
N ILE A 32 -46.22 -9.17 1.22
CA ILE A 32 -47.16 -9.11 0.10
C ILE A 32 -47.59 -10.52 -0.32
N THR A 33 -48.63 -10.63 -1.15
CA THR A 33 -49.10 -11.94 -1.63
C THR A 33 -48.17 -12.48 -2.73
N HIS A 34 -48.13 -13.81 -2.88
CA HIS A 34 -47.40 -14.44 -3.98
C HIS A 34 -47.87 -13.92 -5.35
N GLY A 35 -49.19 -13.71 -5.53
CA GLY A 35 -49.73 -13.12 -6.77
C GLY A 35 -49.23 -11.69 -7.02
N ALA A 36 -49.04 -10.89 -5.96
CA ALA A 36 -48.43 -9.57 -6.08
C ALA A 36 -46.95 -9.67 -6.50
N VAL A 37 -46.19 -10.61 -5.94
CA VAL A 37 -44.79 -10.87 -6.37
C VAL A 37 -44.75 -11.23 -7.86
N SER A 38 -45.55 -12.20 -8.30
CA SER A 38 -45.60 -12.62 -9.70
C SER A 38 -45.98 -11.48 -10.65
N ARG A 39 -46.95 -10.62 -10.27
CA ARG A 39 -47.35 -9.46 -11.07
C ARG A 39 -46.23 -8.43 -11.20
N GLN A 40 -45.47 -8.19 -10.13
CA GLN A 40 -44.36 -7.25 -10.15
C GLN A 40 -43.19 -7.78 -10.99
N ILE A 41 -42.91 -9.07 -10.92
CA ILE A 41 -41.91 -9.71 -11.79
C ILE A 41 -42.32 -9.58 -13.25
N ALA A 42 -43.57 -9.91 -13.60
CA ALA A 42 -44.06 -9.77 -14.97
C ALA A 42 -43.95 -8.33 -15.49
N LEU A 43 -44.26 -7.33 -14.65
CA LEU A 43 -44.09 -5.91 -15.01
C LEU A 43 -42.63 -5.56 -15.34
N LEU A 44 -41.67 -6.13 -14.61
CA LEU A 44 -40.26 -5.90 -14.85
C LEU A 44 -39.77 -6.66 -16.09
N GLU A 45 -40.23 -7.89 -16.30
CA GLU A 45 -39.94 -8.69 -17.50
C GLU A 45 -40.45 -7.98 -18.76
N ASP A 46 -41.66 -7.42 -18.72
CA ASP A 46 -42.25 -6.63 -19.82
C ASP A 46 -41.41 -5.37 -20.11
N TRP A 47 -40.92 -4.70 -19.06
CA TRP A 47 -40.08 -3.51 -19.23
C TRP A 47 -38.70 -3.85 -19.80
N LEU A 48 -38.10 -4.97 -19.39
CA LEU A 48 -36.79 -5.43 -19.86
C LEU A 48 -36.85 -6.15 -21.22
N GLY A 49 -38.02 -6.68 -21.60
CA GLY A 49 -38.17 -7.59 -22.73
C GLY A 49 -37.44 -8.92 -22.52
N GLN A 50 -37.27 -9.36 -21.28
CA GLN A 50 -36.51 -10.57 -20.91
C GLN A 50 -37.23 -11.35 -19.82
N THR A 51 -37.24 -12.68 -19.94
CA THR A 51 -37.73 -13.58 -18.89
C THR A 51 -36.69 -13.76 -17.79
N LEU A 52 -37.06 -13.42 -16.57
CA LEU A 52 -36.21 -13.46 -15.39
C LEU A 52 -36.37 -14.77 -14.60
N PHE A 53 -37.58 -15.34 -14.60
CA PHE A 53 -37.85 -16.62 -13.93
C PHE A 53 -38.44 -17.64 -14.89
N VAL A 54 -37.93 -18.87 -14.82
CA VAL A 54 -38.45 -20.01 -15.59
C VAL A 54 -38.98 -21.09 -14.66
N ARG A 55 -40.05 -21.75 -15.09
CA ARG A 55 -40.62 -22.87 -14.35
C ARG A 55 -39.81 -24.13 -14.60
N GLN A 56 -39.17 -24.64 -13.55
CA GLN A 56 -38.53 -25.96 -13.55
C GLN A 56 -39.28 -26.87 -12.57
N GLY A 57 -40.10 -27.76 -13.13
CA GLY A 57 -41.02 -28.59 -12.36
C GLY A 57 -42.05 -27.76 -11.58
N GLN A 58 -42.03 -27.86 -10.25
CA GLN A 58 -42.92 -27.12 -9.35
C GLN A 58 -42.31 -25.82 -8.82
N ARG A 59 -41.07 -25.47 -9.21
CA ARG A 59 -40.36 -24.29 -8.71
C ARG A 59 -40.12 -23.28 -9.82
N ASN A 60 -40.15 -22.00 -9.48
CA ASN A 60 -39.68 -20.93 -10.34
C ASN A 60 -38.22 -20.66 -10.00
N VAL A 61 -37.35 -20.80 -10.98
CA VAL A 61 -35.90 -20.64 -10.83
C VAL A 61 -35.46 -19.42 -11.63
N ALA A 62 -34.63 -18.57 -11.02
CA ALA A 62 -34.05 -17.43 -11.71
C ALA A 62 -33.16 -17.91 -12.87
N THR A 63 -33.23 -17.22 -14.01
CA THR A 63 -32.32 -17.45 -15.13
C THR A 63 -30.90 -16.97 -14.79
N ASP A 64 -29.89 -17.37 -15.56
CA ASP A 64 -28.53 -16.85 -15.40
C ASP A 64 -28.49 -15.32 -15.58
N HIS A 65 -29.28 -14.81 -16.53
CA HIS A 65 -29.45 -13.38 -16.75
C HIS A 65 -30.07 -12.68 -15.53
N ALA A 66 -31.10 -13.26 -14.93
CA ALA A 66 -31.69 -12.73 -13.71
C ALA A 66 -30.73 -12.74 -12.52
N ARG A 67 -29.90 -13.78 -12.36
CA ARG A 67 -28.89 -13.82 -11.29
C ARG A 67 -27.86 -12.70 -11.46
N ALA A 68 -27.33 -12.53 -12.67
CA ALA A 68 -26.38 -11.46 -12.97
C ALA A 68 -27.00 -10.07 -12.74
N PHE A 69 -28.22 -9.87 -13.23
CA PHE A 69 -28.95 -8.62 -13.05
C PHE A 69 -29.26 -8.34 -11.57
N ALA A 70 -29.70 -9.34 -10.81
CA ALA A 70 -29.96 -9.21 -9.38
C ALA A 70 -28.72 -8.77 -8.60
N ALA A 71 -27.52 -9.31 -8.91
CA ALA A 71 -26.29 -8.89 -8.26
C ALA A 71 -25.98 -7.40 -8.47
N GLU A 72 -26.17 -6.88 -9.69
CA GLU A 72 -26.01 -5.44 -9.98
C GLU A 72 -27.05 -4.58 -9.25
N ILE A 73 -28.31 -5.05 -9.19
CA ILE A 73 -29.40 -4.33 -8.52
C ILE A 73 -29.22 -4.34 -6.99
N SER A 74 -28.81 -5.44 -6.37
CA SER A 74 -28.52 -5.50 -4.94
C SER A 74 -27.45 -4.48 -4.58
N ALA A 75 -26.35 -4.43 -5.33
CA ALA A 75 -25.30 -3.42 -5.12
C ALA A 75 -25.82 -1.97 -5.29
N ALA A 76 -26.74 -1.73 -6.22
CA ALA A 76 -27.37 -0.42 -6.39
C ALA A 76 -28.31 -0.07 -5.21
N PHE A 77 -29.07 -1.03 -4.69
CA PHE A 77 -29.91 -0.80 -3.50
C PHE A 77 -29.09 -0.58 -2.24
N ASP A 78 -27.96 -1.25 -2.08
CA ASP A 78 -27.02 -0.99 -0.99
C ASP A 78 -26.52 0.46 -1.04
N LEU A 79 -26.13 0.94 -2.23
CA LEU A 79 -25.74 2.35 -2.43
C LEU A 79 -26.86 3.35 -2.09
N ILE A 80 -28.11 3.01 -2.42
CA ILE A 80 -29.29 3.83 -2.08
C ILE A 80 -29.53 3.80 -0.56
N GLY A 81 -29.44 2.63 0.07
CA GLY A 81 -29.57 2.45 1.52
C GLY A 81 -28.53 3.25 2.28
N ASP A 82 -27.26 3.16 1.86
CA ASP A 82 -26.16 3.95 2.42
C ASP A 82 -26.37 5.45 2.23
N ALA A 83 -26.89 5.88 1.08
CA ALA A 83 -27.28 7.28 0.87
C ALA A 83 -28.40 7.70 1.85
N ALA A 84 -29.45 6.89 1.99
CA ALA A 84 -30.55 7.19 2.90
C ALA A 84 -30.11 7.24 4.37
N LEU A 85 -29.18 6.37 4.79
CA LEU A 85 -28.59 6.40 6.13
C LEU A 85 -27.69 7.63 6.34
N ARG A 86 -26.93 8.05 5.32
CA ARG A 86 -26.10 9.27 5.37
C ARG A 86 -26.91 10.54 5.57
N PHE A 87 -28.04 10.66 4.87
CA PHE A 87 -28.87 11.87 4.87
C PHE A 87 -30.13 11.77 5.76
N GLY A 88 -30.36 10.62 6.40
CA GLY A 88 -31.48 10.34 7.27
C GLY A 88 -31.29 10.84 8.71
N LYS A 89 -32.37 10.82 9.48
CA LYS A 89 -32.38 11.21 10.91
C LYS A 89 -31.97 10.03 11.79
N ALA A 90 -30.67 9.84 12.05
CA ALA A 90 -30.18 8.96 13.09
C ALA A 90 -29.33 9.74 14.12
N PRO A 91 -29.36 9.34 15.41
CA PRO A 91 -28.86 10.14 16.53
C PRO A 91 -27.33 10.08 16.62
N GLN A 92 -26.68 11.26 16.74
CA GLN A 92 -25.36 11.61 17.31
C GLN A 92 -24.11 10.73 17.11
N THR A 93 -24.15 9.54 16.51
CA THR A 93 -22.94 8.81 16.13
C THR A 93 -22.35 9.46 14.90
N ARG A 94 -21.18 10.07 15.10
CA ARG A 94 -20.45 10.82 14.09
C ARG A 94 -19.65 9.83 13.24
N VAL A 95 -20.22 9.36 12.14
CA VAL A 95 -19.55 8.39 11.26
C VAL A 95 -18.65 9.10 10.26
N VAL A 96 -17.38 8.69 10.18
CA VAL A 96 -16.44 9.04 9.10
C VAL A 96 -16.19 7.81 8.24
N ARG A 97 -16.61 7.86 6.98
CA ARG A 97 -16.44 6.79 6.00
C ARG A 97 -15.17 7.05 5.21
N VAL A 98 -14.21 6.14 5.35
CA VAL A 98 -12.91 6.22 4.71
C VAL A 98 -12.84 5.14 3.65
N ASN A 99 -12.53 5.50 2.42
CA ASN A 99 -12.19 4.52 1.39
C ASN A 99 -10.70 4.57 1.07
N ALA A 100 -9.93 3.54 1.41
CA ALA A 100 -8.48 3.54 1.29
C ALA A 100 -7.96 2.47 0.32
N GLN A 101 -6.82 2.73 -0.32
CA GLN A 101 -6.09 1.71 -1.07
C GLN A 101 -5.75 0.53 -0.13
N THR A 102 -6.09 -0.69 -0.53
CA THR A 102 -6.09 -1.88 0.36
C THR A 102 -4.81 -2.06 1.17
N THR A 103 -3.62 -1.99 0.55
CA THR A 103 -2.35 -2.19 1.27
C THR A 103 -2.09 -1.07 2.27
N LEU A 104 -2.38 0.18 1.92
CA LEU A 104 -2.25 1.30 2.86
C LEU A 104 -3.22 1.14 4.04
N ALA A 105 -4.45 0.73 3.77
CA ALA A 105 -5.45 0.48 4.80
C ALA A 105 -4.93 -0.54 5.83
N MET A 106 -4.47 -1.70 5.34
CA MET A 106 -4.02 -2.83 6.16
C MET A 106 -2.75 -2.53 6.96
N HIS A 107 -1.75 -1.90 6.33
CA HIS A 107 -0.41 -1.79 6.89
C HIS A 107 -0.12 -0.45 7.57
N TRP A 108 -0.89 0.60 7.26
CA TRP A 108 -0.61 1.95 7.76
C TRP A 108 -1.78 2.56 8.53
N LEU A 109 -2.99 2.59 7.94
CA LEU A 109 -4.15 3.27 8.51
C LEU A 109 -4.73 2.54 9.73
N ILE A 110 -5.09 1.25 9.56
CA ILE A 110 -5.80 0.48 10.59
C ILE A 110 -4.97 0.38 11.88
N ALA A 111 -3.65 0.23 11.75
CA ALA A 111 -2.73 0.16 12.87
C ALA A 111 -2.75 1.42 13.75
N ARG A 112 -3.15 2.57 13.19
CA ARG A 112 -3.15 3.88 13.88
C ARG A 112 -4.52 4.33 14.33
N LEU A 113 -5.61 3.71 13.85
CA LEU A 113 -6.97 4.04 14.29
C LEU A 113 -7.18 4.00 15.82
N PRO A 114 -6.51 3.14 16.61
CA PRO A 114 -6.60 3.22 18.07
C PRO A 114 -6.22 4.60 18.64
N GLU A 115 -5.21 5.26 18.08
CA GLU A 115 -4.79 6.60 18.50
C GLU A 115 -5.88 7.64 18.19
N PHE A 116 -6.50 7.54 17.01
CA PHE A 116 -7.61 8.40 16.63
C PHE A 116 -8.81 8.22 17.58
N HIS A 117 -9.22 6.98 17.83
CA HIS A 117 -10.37 6.69 18.70
C HIS A 117 -10.12 7.08 20.16
N ALA A 118 -8.87 7.06 20.63
CA ALA A 118 -8.53 7.57 21.95
C ALA A 118 -8.78 9.08 22.08
N ALA A 119 -8.52 9.85 21.02
CA ALA A 119 -8.79 11.29 20.98
C ALA A 119 -10.25 11.64 20.61
N HIS A 120 -10.95 10.74 19.91
CA HIS A 120 -12.30 10.95 19.36
C HIS A 120 -13.22 9.73 19.61
N PRO A 121 -13.57 9.42 20.88
CA PRO A 121 -14.32 8.21 21.22
C PRO A 121 -15.77 8.21 20.73
N ASP A 122 -16.32 9.38 20.37
CA ASP A 122 -17.67 9.54 19.81
C ASP A 122 -17.72 9.39 18.28
N VAL A 123 -16.56 9.24 17.63
CA VAL A 123 -16.45 9.15 16.17
C VAL A 123 -16.26 7.69 15.75
N GLN A 124 -17.17 7.20 14.93
CA GLN A 124 -17.05 5.88 14.32
C GLN A 124 -16.33 6.00 12.97
N VAL A 125 -15.23 5.29 12.78
CA VAL A 125 -14.55 5.21 11.48
C VAL A 125 -14.94 3.93 10.75
N VAL A 126 -15.53 4.05 9.57
CA VAL A 126 -15.86 2.92 8.68
C VAL A 126 -14.87 2.90 7.54
N VAL A 127 -14.02 1.87 7.50
CA VAL A 127 -13.01 1.72 6.43
C VAL A 127 -13.50 0.73 5.38
N THR A 128 -13.50 1.18 4.13
CA THR A 128 -13.67 0.33 2.94
C THR A 128 -12.39 0.34 2.13
N THR A 129 -12.10 -0.75 1.42
CA THR A 129 -10.90 -0.85 0.60
C THR A 129 -11.23 -1.09 -0.86
N SER A 130 -10.52 -0.41 -1.76
CA SER A 130 -10.53 -0.76 -3.18
C SER A 130 -9.18 -0.50 -3.85
N SER A 131 -9.00 -1.05 -5.05
CA SER A 131 -7.79 -0.84 -5.84
C SER A 131 -7.76 0.59 -6.41
N SER A 132 -6.58 1.19 -6.52
CA SER A 132 -6.42 2.48 -7.20
C SER A 132 -6.79 2.45 -8.69
N GLY A 133 -6.85 1.26 -9.30
CA GLY A 133 -7.28 1.06 -10.68
C GLY A 133 -8.80 0.93 -10.85
N ASP A 134 -9.54 0.83 -9.74
CA ASP A 134 -10.98 0.59 -9.77
C ASP A 134 -11.73 1.85 -10.25
N THR A 135 -12.47 1.71 -11.35
CA THR A 135 -13.31 2.77 -11.92
C THR A 135 -14.61 2.94 -11.14
N ALA A 136 -14.92 2.02 -10.20
CA ALA A 136 -15.95 2.17 -9.19
C ALA A 136 -15.52 3.11 -8.05
N PHE A 137 -14.86 4.22 -8.40
CA PHE A 137 -14.69 5.40 -7.53
C PHE A 137 -16.05 6.11 -7.39
N ARG A 138 -17.06 5.36 -6.94
CA ARG A 138 -18.45 5.80 -6.81
C ARG A 138 -18.73 6.13 -5.35
N ALA A 139 -19.59 7.14 -5.19
CA ALA A 139 -19.95 7.78 -3.94
C ALA A 139 -20.26 6.78 -2.81
N GLY A 140 -19.90 7.13 -1.57
CA GLY A 140 -19.98 6.18 -0.46
C GLY A 140 -19.17 6.62 0.76
N PHE A 141 -18.11 7.37 0.51
CA PHE A 141 -17.12 7.79 1.51
C PHE A 141 -17.14 9.30 1.72
N ASP A 142 -16.66 9.73 2.89
CA ASP A 142 -16.42 11.13 3.24
C ASP A 142 -14.99 11.55 2.85
N VAL A 143 -14.05 10.61 2.85
CA VAL A 143 -12.68 10.78 2.35
C VAL A 143 -12.18 9.50 1.69
N ALA A 144 -11.49 9.64 0.56
CA ALA A 144 -10.72 8.56 -0.03
C ALA A 144 -9.21 8.81 0.09
N ILE A 145 -8.43 7.74 0.26
CA ILE A 145 -6.96 7.78 0.30
C ILE A 145 -6.43 6.95 -0.88
N ARG A 146 -5.66 7.59 -1.77
CA ARG A 146 -5.23 7.01 -3.04
C ARG A 146 -3.80 7.39 -3.39
N ARG A 147 -3.17 6.54 -4.21
CA ARG A 147 -1.96 6.90 -4.95
C ARG A 147 -2.35 7.84 -6.08
N ASP A 148 -1.77 9.03 -6.13
CA ASP A 148 -1.98 10.07 -7.13
C ASP A 148 -1.39 9.61 -8.48
N PRO A 149 -2.23 9.35 -9.49
CA PRO A 149 -1.75 9.02 -10.82
C PRO A 149 -1.47 10.31 -11.62
N ALA A 150 -0.79 10.18 -12.76
CA ALA A 150 -0.44 11.32 -13.61
C ALA A 150 -1.67 12.09 -14.14
N SER A 151 -2.81 11.43 -14.38
CA SER A 151 -4.06 12.10 -14.79
C SER A 151 -5.29 11.26 -14.44
N ARG A 152 -6.26 11.89 -13.76
CA ARG A 152 -7.60 11.35 -13.44
C ARG A 152 -8.63 12.48 -13.52
N PRO A 153 -9.27 12.70 -14.67
CA PRO A 153 -10.29 13.74 -14.83
C PRO A 153 -11.43 13.62 -13.80
N GLU A 154 -11.77 12.41 -13.38
CA GLU A 154 -12.81 12.13 -12.38
C GLU A 154 -12.50 12.72 -10.99
N TRP A 155 -11.24 13.02 -10.68
CA TRP A 155 -10.85 13.59 -9.38
C TRP A 155 -11.09 15.10 -9.28
N GLN A 156 -11.51 15.77 -10.34
CA GLN A 156 -11.84 17.20 -10.33
C GLN A 156 -12.99 17.54 -9.36
N ALA A 157 -13.91 16.59 -9.14
CA ALA A 157 -15.02 16.72 -8.19
C ALA A 157 -14.56 16.68 -6.71
N TYR A 158 -13.28 16.47 -6.44
CA TYR A 158 -12.73 16.28 -5.10
C TYR A 158 -11.70 17.38 -4.79
N GLU A 159 -11.62 17.74 -3.50
CA GLU A 159 -10.49 18.45 -2.94
C GLU A 159 -9.37 17.44 -2.71
N LYS A 160 -8.26 17.64 -3.44
CA LYS A 160 -7.07 16.81 -3.36
C LYS A 160 -6.07 17.46 -2.41
N THR A 161 -5.60 16.72 -1.41
CA THR A 161 -4.52 17.17 -0.52
C THR A 161 -3.45 16.09 -0.44
N VAL A 162 -2.18 16.49 -0.55
CA VAL A 162 -1.05 15.56 -0.45
C VAL A 162 -0.96 15.03 0.98
N LEU A 163 -0.91 13.71 1.12
CA LEU A 163 -0.71 13.05 2.40
C LEU A 163 0.79 12.81 2.64
N PHE A 164 1.46 12.10 1.73
CA PHE A 164 2.91 11.89 1.72
C PHE A 164 3.35 11.33 0.37
N THR A 165 4.66 11.36 0.09
CA THR A 165 5.25 10.62 -1.05
C THR A 165 5.92 9.36 -0.54
N GLU A 166 5.54 8.21 -1.10
CA GLU A 166 6.14 6.94 -0.67
C GLU A 166 7.58 6.81 -1.18
N ARG A 167 8.44 6.14 -0.42
CA ARG A 167 9.75 5.68 -0.87
C ARG A 167 9.75 4.17 -0.95
N ALA A 168 10.37 3.64 -1.98
CA ALA A 168 10.43 2.21 -2.22
C ALA A 168 11.87 1.69 -2.22
N THR A 169 12.06 0.48 -1.69
CA THR A 169 13.35 -0.21 -1.68
C THR A 169 13.14 -1.72 -1.77
N VAL A 170 14.21 -2.47 -1.98
CA VAL A 170 14.15 -3.93 -1.98
C VAL A 170 13.99 -4.46 -0.56
N VAL A 171 13.14 -5.47 -0.42
CA VAL A 171 12.82 -6.16 0.83
C VAL A 171 12.89 -7.66 0.66
N ALA A 172 13.18 -8.35 1.74
CA ALA A 172 13.23 -9.81 1.81
C ALA A 172 12.83 -10.31 3.20
N ALA A 173 12.30 -11.52 3.28
CA ALA A 173 12.20 -12.23 4.56
C ALA A 173 13.61 -12.66 5.03
N PRO A 174 13.98 -12.49 6.31
CA PRO A 174 15.30 -12.89 6.81
C PRO A 174 15.70 -14.35 6.52
N PRO A 175 14.81 -15.36 6.66
CA PRO A 175 15.17 -16.75 6.36
C PRO A 175 15.63 -16.98 4.91
N LEU A 176 15.13 -16.19 3.94
CA LEU A 176 15.56 -16.26 2.55
C LEU A 176 17.02 -15.82 2.40
N LEU A 177 17.43 -14.77 3.13
CA LEU A 177 18.79 -14.24 3.08
C LEU A 177 19.77 -15.09 3.88
N GLU A 178 19.30 -15.80 4.91
CA GLU A 178 20.12 -16.79 5.62
C GLU A 178 20.47 -17.98 4.72
N ALA A 179 19.47 -18.50 3.99
CA ALA A 179 19.66 -19.62 3.07
C ALA A 179 20.47 -19.24 1.81
N LEU A 180 20.23 -18.03 1.27
CA LEU A 180 20.93 -17.52 0.10
C LEU A 180 21.30 -16.04 0.31
N PRO A 181 22.50 -15.75 0.84
CA PRO A 181 22.88 -14.39 1.18
C PRO A 181 23.01 -13.45 -0.02
N VAL A 182 22.46 -12.25 0.12
CA VAL A 182 22.66 -11.12 -0.80
C VAL A 182 23.68 -10.18 -0.17
N ARG A 183 24.91 -10.18 -0.67
CA ARG A 183 25.99 -9.31 -0.15
C ARG A 183 26.34 -8.16 -1.10
N ARG A 184 26.05 -8.34 -2.39
CA ARG A 184 26.31 -7.35 -3.45
C ARG A 184 25.15 -7.37 -4.43
N LEU A 185 24.95 -6.28 -5.17
CA LEU A 185 23.86 -6.15 -6.15
C LEU A 185 23.78 -7.32 -7.13
N LYS A 186 24.92 -7.88 -7.56
CA LYS A 186 24.95 -9.04 -8.47
C LYS A 186 24.30 -10.30 -7.89
N ASP A 187 24.26 -10.45 -6.57
CA ASP A 187 23.64 -11.61 -5.92
C ASP A 187 22.13 -11.63 -6.12
N LEU A 188 21.49 -10.48 -6.34
CA LEU A 188 20.07 -10.37 -6.66
C LEU A 188 19.66 -11.25 -7.84
N ALA A 189 20.56 -11.46 -8.82
CA ALA A 189 20.30 -12.30 -9.99
C ALA A 189 20.02 -13.78 -9.64
N LYS A 190 20.41 -14.22 -8.45
CA LYS A 190 20.18 -15.60 -7.97
C LYS A 190 18.80 -15.79 -7.35
N HIS A 191 18.07 -14.70 -7.08
CA HIS A 191 16.79 -14.75 -6.38
C HIS A 191 15.62 -14.63 -7.34
N THR A 192 14.47 -15.12 -6.89
CA THR A 192 13.17 -14.78 -7.45
C THR A 192 12.86 -13.32 -7.17
N PHE A 193 12.41 -12.58 -8.18
CA PHE A 193 11.79 -11.27 -7.98
C PHE A 193 10.27 -11.41 -7.95
N VAL A 194 9.67 -10.85 -6.90
CA VAL A 194 8.23 -10.73 -6.72
C VAL A 194 7.81 -9.33 -7.17
N ALA A 195 6.88 -9.27 -8.12
CA ALA A 195 6.36 -8.06 -8.73
C ALA A 195 4.83 -8.00 -8.67
N THR A 196 4.25 -6.81 -8.86
CA THR A 196 2.79 -6.61 -8.87
C THR A 196 2.32 -5.84 -10.10
N GLN A 197 1.13 -6.17 -10.62
CA GLN A 197 0.48 -5.41 -11.68
C GLN A 197 0.03 -4.01 -11.21
N THR A 198 -0.20 -3.81 -9.91
CA THR A 198 -0.57 -2.48 -9.36
C THR A 198 0.60 -1.50 -9.21
N ARG A 199 1.85 -1.95 -9.46
CA ARG A 199 3.08 -1.15 -9.38
C ARG A 199 4.06 -1.56 -10.48
N VAL A 200 3.61 -1.50 -11.73
CA VAL A 200 4.46 -1.75 -12.91
C VAL A 200 5.65 -0.80 -12.90
N GLY A 201 6.85 -1.29 -13.22
CA GLY A 201 8.06 -0.48 -13.25
C GLY A 201 8.85 -0.46 -11.94
N ALA A 202 8.29 -0.91 -10.82
CA ALA A 202 8.93 -0.76 -9.51
C ALA A 202 10.32 -1.41 -9.41
N TRP A 203 10.51 -2.58 -10.05
CA TRP A 203 11.82 -3.23 -10.11
C TRP A 203 12.76 -2.51 -11.06
N GLU A 204 12.27 -2.09 -12.21
CA GLU A 204 13.03 -1.38 -13.23
C GLU A 204 13.57 -0.04 -12.67
N ASP A 205 12.72 0.72 -11.99
CA ASP A 205 13.07 1.97 -11.34
C ASP A 205 14.15 1.75 -10.27
N TRP A 206 13.97 0.74 -9.41
CA TRP A 206 14.93 0.42 -8.36
C TRP A 206 16.27 -0.07 -8.92
N LEU A 207 16.28 -0.96 -9.92
CA LEU A 207 17.50 -1.45 -10.56
C LEU A 207 18.25 -0.35 -11.30
N SER A 208 17.53 0.60 -11.90
CA SER A 208 18.11 1.79 -12.52
C SER A 208 18.81 2.65 -11.47
N ALA A 209 18.14 2.94 -10.36
CA ALA A 209 18.72 3.69 -9.24
C ALA A 209 19.91 2.96 -8.59
N ALA A 210 19.90 1.63 -8.57
CA ALA A 210 21.01 0.80 -8.11
C ALA A 210 22.19 0.73 -9.09
N GLY A 211 22.09 1.35 -10.28
CA GLY A 211 23.14 1.31 -11.31
C GLY A 211 23.28 -0.03 -12.03
N VAL A 212 22.28 -0.91 -11.94
CA VAL A 212 22.27 -2.26 -12.54
C VAL A 212 21.00 -2.54 -13.38
N PRO A 213 20.60 -1.66 -14.32
CA PRO A 213 19.34 -1.79 -15.07
C PRO A 213 19.24 -3.06 -15.94
N ALA A 214 20.37 -3.66 -16.29
CA ALA A 214 20.43 -4.90 -17.08
C ALA A 214 20.36 -6.18 -16.22
N LEU A 215 20.36 -6.08 -14.89
CA LEU A 215 20.28 -7.25 -14.01
C LEU A 215 18.95 -7.96 -14.20
N ARG A 216 19.00 -9.30 -14.26
CA ARG A 216 17.83 -10.15 -14.37
C ARG A 216 17.84 -11.20 -13.25
N PRO A 217 16.70 -11.46 -12.59
CA PRO A 217 16.58 -12.52 -11.60
C PRO A 217 16.56 -13.89 -12.26
N VAL A 218 16.74 -14.94 -11.44
CA VAL A 218 16.57 -16.34 -11.89
C VAL A 218 15.12 -16.64 -12.26
N ARG A 219 14.17 -15.92 -11.64
CA ARG A 219 12.73 -16.07 -11.87
C ARG A 219 11.99 -14.77 -11.56
N PHE A 220 10.89 -14.53 -12.27
CA PHE A 220 9.91 -13.52 -11.92
C PHE A 220 8.58 -14.18 -11.52
N HIS A 221 8.04 -13.77 -10.37
CA HIS A 221 6.64 -14.02 -10.01
C HIS A 221 5.89 -12.68 -10.01
N ARG A 222 4.70 -12.66 -10.63
CA ARG A 222 3.88 -11.46 -10.73
C ARG A 222 2.50 -11.75 -10.18
N PHE A 223 2.05 -10.93 -9.22
CA PHE A 223 0.69 -10.97 -8.70
C PHE A 223 -0.13 -9.77 -9.19
N ASP A 224 -1.44 -9.90 -9.16
CA ASP A 224 -2.39 -8.84 -9.49
C ASP A 224 -2.25 -7.63 -8.54
N HIS A 225 -2.18 -7.87 -7.23
CA HIS A 225 -2.22 -6.82 -6.21
C HIS A 225 -0.98 -6.76 -5.32
N TYR A 226 -0.66 -5.54 -4.88
CA TYR A 226 0.54 -5.30 -4.07
C TYR A 226 0.50 -5.99 -2.70
N HIS A 227 -0.66 -6.06 -2.04
CA HIS A 227 -0.77 -6.76 -0.75
C HIS A 227 -0.50 -8.27 -0.89
N VAL A 228 -0.91 -8.91 -1.99
CA VAL A 228 -0.58 -10.31 -2.29
C VAL A 228 0.93 -10.48 -2.50
N SER A 229 1.53 -9.57 -3.26
CA SER A 229 2.98 -9.59 -3.50
C SER A 229 3.79 -9.39 -2.21
N LEU A 230 3.35 -8.46 -1.35
CA LEU A 230 4.00 -8.21 -0.06
C LEU A 230 3.91 -9.45 0.83
N GLN A 231 2.74 -10.09 0.92
CA GLN A 231 2.59 -11.34 1.68
C GLN A 231 3.51 -12.44 1.13
N ALA A 232 3.59 -12.61 -0.19
CA ALA A 232 4.49 -13.60 -0.78
C ALA A 232 5.97 -13.36 -0.43
N VAL A 233 6.39 -12.10 -0.32
CA VAL A 233 7.76 -11.76 0.12
C VAL A 233 7.96 -12.06 1.60
N VAL A 234 6.98 -11.72 2.45
CA VAL A 234 6.98 -12.05 3.89
C VAL A 234 7.10 -13.57 4.10
N ASP A 235 6.42 -14.35 3.27
CA ASP A 235 6.46 -15.83 3.31
C ASP A 235 7.73 -16.42 2.64
N GLY A 236 8.65 -15.58 2.17
CA GLY A 236 9.96 -15.99 1.66
C GLY A 236 10.01 -16.45 0.21
N LEU A 237 8.98 -16.16 -0.61
CA LEU A 237 8.95 -16.57 -2.03
C LEU A 237 10.10 -15.96 -2.85
N GLY A 238 10.57 -14.78 -2.46
CA GLY A 238 11.61 -14.05 -3.17
C GLY A 238 11.83 -12.66 -2.61
N LEU A 239 12.61 -11.87 -3.34
CA LEU A 239 12.81 -10.45 -3.07
C LEU A 239 11.64 -9.66 -3.65
N GLY A 240 11.24 -8.56 -3.03
CA GLY A 240 10.23 -7.66 -3.59
C GLY A 240 10.61 -6.19 -3.43
N ILE A 241 9.90 -5.32 -4.13
CA ILE A 241 10.00 -3.87 -3.91
C ILE A 241 8.92 -3.46 -2.91
N GLY A 242 9.36 -3.04 -1.74
CA GLY A 242 8.55 -2.64 -0.61
C GLY A 242 8.41 -1.12 -0.52
N SER A 243 7.27 -0.61 -0.06
CA SER A 243 7.01 0.82 0.16
C SER A 243 7.06 1.16 1.65
N MET A 244 7.96 2.05 2.07
CA MET A 244 8.32 2.30 3.47
C MET A 244 7.11 2.50 4.42
N PRO A 245 6.09 3.32 4.10
CA PRO A 245 4.93 3.47 4.99
C PRO A 245 4.18 2.16 5.26
N THR A 246 4.22 1.21 4.32
CA THR A 246 3.55 -0.09 4.44
C THR A 246 4.44 -1.19 5.03
N LEU A 247 5.75 -0.95 5.14
CA LEU A 247 6.73 -1.93 5.62
C LEU A 247 6.96 -1.85 7.13
N ASN A 248 6.74 -0.69 7.75
CA ASN A 248 7.13 -0.42 9.14
C ASN A 248 6.72 -1.53 10.11
N ARG A 249 5.50 -2.08 9.99
CA ARG A 249 5.02 -3.17 10.83
C ARG A 249 5.79 -4.48 10.64
N GLU A 250 6.09 -4.81 9.38
CA GLU A 250 6.81 -6.05 9.03
C GLU A 250 8.28 -5.98 9.41
N LEU A 251 8.89 -4.79 9.25
CA LEU A 251 10.25 -4.49 9.68
C LEU A 251 10.36 -4.54 11.20
N ALA A 252 9.46 -3.86 11.93
CA ALA A 252 9.44 -3.86 13.39
C ALA A 252 9.20 -5.26 13.97
N ALA A 253 8.43 -6.11 13.27
CA ALA A 253 8.22 -7.50 13.66
C ALA A 253 9.35 -8.46 13.24
N GLY A 254 10.39 -7.97 12.58
CA GLY A 254 11.50 -8.80 12.08
C GLY A 254 11.10 -9.79 10.99
N ARG A 255 9.93 -9.61 10.35
CA ARG A 255 9.46 -10.48 9.26
C ARG A 255 10.03 -10.07 7.90
N LEU A 256 10.44 -8.81 7.77
CA LEU A 256 11.17 -8.30 6.62
C LEU A 256 12.45 -7.62 7.07
N THR A 257 13.42 -7.59 6.15
CA THR A 257 14.63 -6.77 6.25
C THR A 257 14.90 -6.07 4.92
N LEU A 258 15.77 -5.06 4.95
CA LEU A 258 16.18 -4.26 3.80
C LEU A 258 17.60 -4.69 3.40
N PRO A 259 17.81 -5.45 2.31
CA PRO A 259 19.15 -5.84 1.87
C PRO A 259 20.05 -4.66 1.48
N PHE A 260 19.45 -3.58 0.98
CA PHE A 260 20.13 -2.37 0.50
C PHE A 260 19.33 -1.12 0.92
N PRO A 261 19.28 -0.78 2.23
CA PRO A 261 18.46 0.31 2.75
C PRO A 261 18.84 1.69 2.20
N GLU A 262 20.07 1.86 1.72
CA GLU A 262 20.62 3.07 1.13
C GLU A 262 20.06 3.38 -0.26
N ILE A 263 19.65 2.34 -1.00
CA ILE A 263 19.08 2.48 -2.34
C ILE A 263 17.57 2.55 -2.23
N GLN A 264 17.04 3.76 -2.35
CA GLN A 264 15.60 4.00 -2.33
C GLN A 264 15.19 4.90 -3.50
N VAL A 265 14.04 4.59 -4.07
CA VAL A 265 13.43 5.35 -5.17
C VAL A 265 12.16 6.02 -4.70
N ASP A 266 11.87 7.19 -5.24
CA ASP A 266 10.58 7.84 -5.00
C ASP A 266 9.49 7.04 -5.70
N GLY A 267 8.42 6.76 -4.96
CA GLY A 267 7.24 6.06 -5.45
C GLY A 267 6.09 7.03 -5.71
N ALA A 268 4.85 6.52 -5.63
CA ALA A 268 3.69 7.36 -5.81
C ALA A 268 3.43 8.27 -4.60
N THR A 269 2.94 9.48 -4.89
CA THR A 269 2.36 10.37 -3.89
C THR A 269 1.00 9.83 -3.46
N TYR A 270 0.76 9.69 -2.16
CA TYR A 270 -0.58 9.46 -1.63
C TYR A 270 -1.29 10.79 -1.38
N VAL A 271 -2.57 10.81 -1.70
CA VAL A 271 -3.45 11.97 -1.54
C VAL A 271 -4.73 11.57 -0.81
N THR A 272 -5.27 12.52 -0.07
CA THR A 272 -6.66 12.50 0.39
C THR A 272 -7.53 13.16 -0.68
N LEU A 273 -8.72 12.58 -0.91
CA LEU A 273 -9.73 13.06 -1.84
C LEU A 273 -11.03 13.21 -1.08
N VAL A 274 -11.45 14.45 -0.84
CA VAL A 274 -12.70 14.79 -0.15
C VAL A 274 -13.69 15.34 -1.18
N PRO A 275 -14.93 14.85 -1.30
CA PRO A 275 -15.89 15.41 -2.24
C PRO A 275 -16.10 16.90 -1.99
N ARG A 276 -16.07 17.73 -3.04
CA ARG A 276 -16.20 19.20 -2.90
C ARG A 276 -17.56 19.63 -2.34
N ASP A 277 -18.58 18.85 -2.61
CA ASP A 277 -19.96 19.04 -2.20
C ASP A 277 -20.29 18.37 -0.85
N ALA A 278 -19.34 17.66 -0.23
CA ALA A 278 -19.56 17.04 1.06
C ALA A 278 -19.68 18.08 2.18
N ASP A 279 -20.58 17.84 3.13
CA ASP A 279 -20.56 18.54 4.40
C ASP A 279 -19.30 18.14 5.16
N LYS A 280 -18.38 19.10 5.32
CA LYS A 280 -17.12 18.91 6.03
C LYS A 280 -17.37 18.95 7.53
N SER A 281 -18.13 18.00 8.03
CA SER A 281 -18.49 17.89 9.45
C SER A 281 -17.26 17.96 10.35
N LYS A 282 -17.44 18.37 11.62
CA LYS A 282 -16.33 18.38 12.59
C LYS A 282 -15.59 17.02 12.66
N PRO A 283 -16.26 15.85 12.72
CA PRO A 283 -15.61 14.54 12.68
C PRO A 283 -14.68 14.33 11.48
N LEU A 284 -15.12 14.73 10.28
CA LEU A 284 -14.29 14.60 9.08
C LEU A 284 -13.05 15.48 9.17
N ARG A 285 -13.20 16.72 9.64
CA ARG A 285 -12.06 17.64 9.81
C ARG A 285 -11.07 17.15 10.86
N ASP A 286 -11.58 16.64 11.99
CA ASP A 286 -10.76 16.06 13.05
C ASP A 286 -9.98 14.83 12.52
N PHE A 287 -10.66 13.94 11.78
CA PHE A 287 -10.03 12.78 11.16
C PHE A 287 -8.95 13.18 10.14
N LEU A 288 -9.22 14.16 9.28
CA LEU A 288 -8.23 14.65 8.31
C LEU A 288 -7.01 15.27 9.03
N ALA A 289 -7.24 16.09 10.05
CA ALA A 289 -6.16 16.70 10.82
C ALA A 289 -5.26 15.64 11.48
N TRP A 290 -5.87 14.64 12.14
CA TRP A 290 -5.14 13.50 12.71
C TRP A 290 -4.38 12.72 11.64
N LEU A 291 -5.03 12.40 10.50
CA LEU A 291 -4.44 11.62 9.41
C LEU A 291 -3.18 12.30 8.85
N HIS A 292 -3.23 13.61 8.62
CA HIS A 292 -2.09 14.38 8.13
C HIS A 292 -0.98 14.52 9.18
N ALA A 293 -1.32 14.64 10.47
CA ALA A 293 -0.34 14.64 11.55
C ALA A 293 0.40 13.29 11.65
N ALA A 294 -0.35 12.17 11.60
CA ALA A 294 0.22 10.82 11.63
C ALA A 294 1.12 10.55 10.42
N ALA A 295 0.74 10.99 9.23
CA ALA A 295 1.57 10.91 8.02
C ALA A 295 2.87 11.70 8.12
N SER A 296 2.81 12.89 8.72
CA SER A 296 3.98 13.76 8.89
C SER A 296 4.98 13.17 9.90
N ALA A 297 4.50 12.61 11.01
CA ALA A 297 5.34 11.98 12.02
C ALA A 297 6.15 10.79 11.47
N ASP A 298 5.52 9.95 10.64
CA ASP A 298 6.20 8.82 9.98
C ASP A 298 7.29 9.27 9.02
N LEU A 299 7.05 10.36 8.27
CA LEU A 299 8.04 10.89 7.35
C LEU A 299 9.26 11.43 8.11
N ALA A 300 9.03 12.08 9.26
CA ALA A 300 10.09 12.56 10.14
C ALA A 300 10.92 11.40 10.73
N ALA A 301 10.27 10.36 11.25
CA ALA A 301 10.95 9.19 11.81
C ALA A 301 11.81 8.45 10.77
N ASN A 302 11.33 8.37 9.52
CA ASN A 302 12.11 7.78 8.41
C ASN A 302 13.32 8.63 8.01
N VAL A 303 13.27 9.94 8.22
CA VAL A 303 14.41 10.85 7.97
C VAL A 303 15.44 10.76 9.09
N GLU A 304 15.00 10.70 10.35
CA GLU A 304 15.88 10.57 11.52
C GLU A 304 16.66 9.25 11.51
N ALA A 305 16.00 8.12 11.23
CA ALA A 305 16.66 6.82 11.09
C ALA A 305 17.77 6.84 10.01
N LYS A 306 17.57 7.61 8.92
CA LYS A 306 18.58 7.79 7.86
C LYS A 306 19.78 8.62 8.32
N VAL A 307 19.57 9.61 9.19
CA VAL A 307 20.65 10.42 9.74
C VAL A 307 21.50 9.57 10.68
N GLU A 308 20.87 8.77 11.53
CA GLU A 308 21.58 7.87 12.47
C GLU A 308 22.43 6.84 11.73
N THR A 309 21.89 6.12 10.74
CA THR A 309 22.66 5.15 9.94
C THR A 309 23.85 5.82 9.22
N LYS A 310 23.66 7.03 8.68
CA LYS A 310 24.74 7.76 7.99
C LYS A 310 25.82 8.29 8.95
N VAL A 311 25.46 8.57 10.21
CA VAL A 311 26.41 8.94 11.26
C VAL A 311 27.21 7.73 11.70
N GLU A 312 26.58 6.58 11.88
CA GLU A 312 27.25 5.31 12.24
C GLU A 312 28.24 4.85 11.16
N GLU A 313 27.82 4.83 9.89
CA GLU A 313 28.68 4.45 8.75
C GLU A 313 29.89 5.37 8.60
N LYS A 314 29.73 6.67 8.85
CA LYS A 314 30.81 7.66 8.84
C LYS A 314 31.75 7.56 10.04
N VAL A 315 31.26 7.02 11.17
CA VAL A 315 32.10 6.72 12.34
C VAL A 315 32.92 5.46 12.07
N GLU A 316 32.34 4.42 11.48
CA GLU A 316 33.05 3.20 11.10
C GLU A 316 34.14 3.46 10.03
N GLU A 317 33.82 4.22 8.98
CA GLU A 317 34.79 4.58 7.93
C GLU A 317 35.99 5.37 8.51
N LYS A 318 35.73 6.25 9.47
CA LYS A 318 36.77 7.06 10.14
C LYS A 318 37.59 6.27 11.16
N VAL A 319 37.05 5.17 11.69
CA VAL A 319 37.78 4.22 12.55
C VAL A 319 38.67 3.31 11.70
N GLU A 320 38.18 2.87 10.53
CA GLU A 320 38.94 2.05 9.58
C GLU A 320 40.10 2.85 8.93
N GLU A 321 39.88 4.13 8.63
CA GLU A 321 40.92 5.03 8.11
C GLU A 321 42.01 5.36 9.14
N LYS A 322 41.65 5.44 10.44
CA LYS A 322 42.62 5.64 11.55
C LYS A 322 43.37 4.37 11.95
N GLY A 323 42.87 3.18 11.61
CA GLY A 323 43.54 1.90 11.85
C GLY A 323 44.68 1.60 10.86
N LYS A 324 44.84 2.40 9.81
CA LYS A 324 45.75 2.15 8.69
C LYS A 324 46.92 3.15 8.64
N ALA A 325 47.57 3.42 9.77
CA ALA A 325 48.89 4.07 9.78
C ALA A 325 50.00 3.00 9.76
N PRO A 326 50.96 3.02 8.82
CA PRO A 326 51.98 1.97 8.73
C PRO A 326 53.03 2.13 9.83
N ALA A 327 53.11 1.17 10.74
CA ALA A 327 54.31 0.92 11.53
C ALA A 327 55.33 0.20 10.63
N ASN A 328 56.28 0.94 10.05
CA ASN A 328 57.50 0.33 9.54
C ASN A 328 58.68 1.29 9.72
N VAL A 329 59.37 1.14 10.85
CA VAL A 329 60.75 1.60 11.03
C VAL A 329 61.59 0.33 11.12
N ASP A 330 62.22 -0.05 10.01
CA ASP A 330 63.28 -1.06 10.00
C ASP A 330 64.55 -0.40 9.46
N VAL A 331 65.43 0.04 10.37
CA VAL A 331 66.74 0.61 10.05
C VAL A 331 67.72 -0.57 9.92
N ARG A 332 67.91 -1.05 8.68
CA ARG A 332 69.01 -1.96 8.36
C ARG A 332 70.27 -1.19 8.00
N HIS A 333 71.29 -1.40 8.82
CA HIS A 333 72.70 -1.07 8.61
C HIS A 333 73.26 -1.74 7.33
N PRO A 334 74.10 -1.07 6.53
CA PRO A 334 75.10 -1.74 5.73
C PRO A 334 76.53 -1.36 6.13
N ALA A 335 77.40 -2.35 6.00
CA ALA A 335 78.77 -2.41 6.45
C ALA A 335 79.71 -1.38 5.79
N ARG A 336 80.68 -0.91 6.58
CA ARG A 336 81.83 -0.10 6.14
C ARG A 336 82.97 -1.01 5.64
N ARG A 337 83.58 -0.65 4.50
CA ARG A 337 85.04 -0.77 4.30
C ARG A 337 85.58 0.19 3.24
N ALA A 338 86.58 0.98 3.67
CA ALA A 338 87.68 1.66 2.96
C ALA A 338 87.29 2.67 1.85
N THR A 339 87.80 3.90 1.78
CA THR A 339 89.20 4.37 1.87
C THR A 339 89.31 5.87 2.24
N SER A 340 90.49 6.24 2.76
CA SER A 340 90.97 7.55 3.23
C SER A 340 90.91 8.70 2.18
N PRO A 341 91.02 9.98 2.58
CA PRO A 341 92.36 10.59 2.64
C PRO A 341 92.64 11.53 3.84
N ALA A 342 93.90 11.45 4.29
CA ALA A 342 94.81 12.48 4.81
C ALA A 342 94.26 13.79 5.42
N THR A 343 94.63 14.08 6.69
CA THR A 343 95.28 15.35 7.06
C THR A 343 96.20 15.14 8.28
N ARG A 344 97.22 15.98 8.36
CA ARG A 344 98.50 15.85 9.05
C ARG A 344 98.60 16.92 10.16
N ARG A 345 99.31 16.58 11.26
CA ARG A 345 99.94 17.47 12.30
C ARG A 345 98.96 18.18 13.27
N THR A 346 99.21 18.34 14.58
CA THR A 346 100.42 18.53 15.44
C THR A 346 100.20 17.92 16.85
N ARG A 347 101.17 17.23 17.50
CA ARG A 347 102.10 17.72 18.58
C ARG A 347 101.45 18.70 19.59
N ALA A 348 101.63 18.67 20.91
CA ALA A 348 102.47 17.93 21.87
C ALA A 348 101.97 18.27 23.31
N GLY A 349 102.35 17.50 24.34
CA GLY A 349 102.30 17.94 25.74
C GLY A 349 102.22 16.82 26.79
N SER A 350 103.37 16.36 27.26
CA SER A 350 103.59 15.45 28.40
C SER A 350 103.24 16.14 29.74
N ALA A 351 102.69 15.43 30.73
CA ALA A 351 103.37 14.90 31.93
C ALA A 351 103.96 15.95 32.89
N GLU A 352 103.48 15.86 34.14
CA GLU A 352 103.91 16.52 35.41
C GLU A 352 103.83 18.04 35.55
#